data_AF-A0A7C1KIA2-F1
#
_entry.id   AF-A0A7C1KIA2-F1
#
_cell.length_a   1.000
_cell.length_b   1.000
_cell.length_c   1.000
_cell.angle_alpha   90.00
_cell.angle_beta   90.00
_cell.angle_gamma   90.00
#
_symmetry.space_group_name_H-M   'P 1'
#
loop_
_entity.id
_entity.type
_entity.pdbx_description
1 polymer ?
#
loop_
_entity_poly.entity_id
_entity_poly.type
_entity_poly.pdbx_seq_one_letter_code
_entity_poly.pdbx_strand_id
1 'polypeptide(L)'
;MLILGLFHGFQGIHSTLQQKISSRERYLFDFHAIDCPTPPASDRLSFLAEVRYLSQYPPRFSILSPDLAESLRAAFASHPWVAEVRSVTIASALPRQVHVDLRFRTPVLQVTLVQGPPRWVDEQGILLPPLNSYPSGGMPGAVLRTPRLPPDIPAGRQWEDPIVLQALALVQAYQPRQLEYRQQHWELILADGRILHVAARTLD
;
A
#
# COMPACT_ATOMS: atom_id res chain seq x y z
N MET A 1 -62.98 16.05 -39.63
CA MET A 1 -61.83 15.12 -39.62
C MET A 1 -60.57 15.95 -39.44
N LEU A 2 -59.63 15.75 -38.52
CA LEU A 2 -59.37 14.76 -37.46
C LEU A 2 -58.19 15.36 -36.63
N ILE A 3 -58.38 15.51 -35.31
CA ILE A 3 -57.46 15.21 -34.17
C ILE A 3 -55.96 15.63 -34.30
N LEU A 4 -55.46 16.62 -33.53
CA LEU A 4 -54.83 16.55 -32.19
C LEU A 4 -53.35 16.10 -32.19
N GLY A 5 -52.47 16.82 -31.48
CA GLY A 5 -51.17 16.26 -31.06
C GLY A 5 -50.05 17.24 -30.70
N LEU A 6 -50.20 17.97 -29.60
CA LEU A 6 -49.07 18.55 -28.85
C LEU A 6 -48.22 17.40 -28.27
N PHE A 7 -46.93 17.32 -28.60
CA PHE A 7 -45.95 16.69 -27.70
C PHE A 7 -44.62 17.46 -27.80
N HIS A 8 -44.42 18.34 -26.81
CA HIS A 8 -43.14 18.97 -26.52
C HIS A 8 -42.14 17.90 -26.08
N GLY A 9 -41.09 17.67 -26.87
CA GLY A 9 -39.97 16.80 -26.51
C GLY A 9 -39.05 17.50 -25.51
N PHE A 10 -39.32 17.32 -24.21
CA PHE A 10 -38.47 17.74 -23.11
C PHE A 10 -37.45 16.63 -22.82
N GLN A 11 -36.42 16.51 -23.66
CA GLN A 11 -35.34 15.54 -23.49
C GLN A 11 -34.07 16.30 -23.09
N GLY A 12 -33.89 16.58 -21.79
CA GLY A 12 -32.66 17.23 -21.34
C GLY A 12 -32.58 17.75 -19.91
N ILE A 13 -33.13 17.08 -18.89
CA ILE A 13 -32.91 17.49 -17.47
C ILE A 13 -32.66 16.29 -16.55
N HIS A 14 -31.68 15.44 -16.86
CA HIS A 14 -31.36 14.32 -15.95
C HIS A 14 -29.95 14.31 -15.34
N SER A 15 -29.01 15.16 -15.78
CA SER A 15 -27.66 15.21 -15.19
C SER A 15 -27.47 16.32 -14.15
N THR A 16 -28.20 17.44 -14.25
CA THR A 16 -27.94 18.64 -13.43
C THR A 16 -28.50 18.57 -12.00
N LEU A 17 -29.38 17.60 -11.70
CA LEU A 17 -30.00 17.47 -10.37
C LEU A 17 -29.16 16.63 -9.39
N GLN A 18 -28.44 15.60 -9.87
CA GLN A 18 -27.58 14.78 -9.01
C GLN A 18 -26.41 15.60 -8.43
N GLN A 19 -25.84 16.51 -9.22
CA GLN A 19 -24.74 17.38 -8.79
C GLN A 19 -25.11 18.31 -7.63
N LYS A 20 -26.37 18.80 -7.58
CA LYS A 20 -26.84 19.70 -6.51
C LYS A 20 -27.26 18.99 -5.23
N ILE A 21 -27.59 17.70 -5.29
CA ILE A 21 -27.93 16.92 -4.08
C ILE A 21 -26.65 16.40 -3.43
N SER A 22 -25.69 15.93 -4.22
CA SER A 22 -24.39 15.39 -3.78
C SER A 22 -23.53 16.39 -2.99
N SER A 23 -23.66 17.69 -3.27
CA SER A 23 -22.88 18.77 -2.64
C SER A 23 -23.46 19.31 -1.32
N ARG A 24 -24.60 18.79 -0.84
CA ARG A 24 -25.13 19.20 0.47
C ARG A 24 -24.27 18.63 1.59
N GLU A 25 -23.87 19.45 2.56
CA GLU A 25 -22.97 19.09 3.67
C GLU A 25 -23.30 17.76 4.35
N ARG A 26 -24.59 17.44 4.48
CA ARG A 26 -25.11 16.18 5.06
C ARG A 26 -24.69 14.89 4.33
N TYR A 27 -24.11 15.00 3.13
CA TYR A 27 -23.66 13.87 2.33
C TYR A 27 -22.14 13.87 2.10
N LEU A 28 -21.46 14.91 2.59
CA LEU A 28 -20.01 14.96 2.61
C LEU A 28 -19.49 14.14 3.78
N PHE A 29 -18.54 13.27 3.50
CA PHE A 29 -17.83 12.46 4.48
C PHE A 29 -16.38 12.87 4.51
N ASP A 30 -15.81 12.96 5.71
CA ASP A 30 -14.40 13.28 5.92
C ASP A 30 -13.55 12.04 5.63
N PHE A 31 -12.52 12.19 4.80
CA PHE A 31 -11.59 11.09 4.51
C PHE A 31 -10.92 10.54 5.78
N HIS A 32 -10.65 11.39 6.77
CA HIS A 32 -10.06 10.95 8.04
C HIS A 32 -11.06 10.23 8.96
N ALA A 33 -12.35 10.24 8.64
CA ALA A 33 -13.36 9.48 9.35
C ALA A 33 -13.53 8.05 8.83
N ILE A 34 -12.81 7.67 7.75
CA ILE A 34 -12.81 6.29 7.25
C ILE A 34 -12.23 5.36 8.32
N ASP A 35 -12.94 4.27 8.58
CA ASP A 35 -12.47 3.19 9.43
C ASP A 35 -11.68 2.18 8.61
N CYS A 36 -10.47 1.84 9.07
CA CYS A 36 -9.58 0.89 8.42
C CYS A 36 -8.49 0.44 9.39
N PRO A 37 -7.89 -0.74 9.19
CA PRO A 37 -6.68 -1.11 9.91
C PRO A 37 -5.50 -0.20 9.47
N THR A 38 -4.41 -0.22 10.22
CA THR A 38 -3.22 0.61 9.94
C THR A 38 -1.98 -0.26 9.69
N PRO A 39 -1.03 0.21 8.87
CA PRO A 39 0.24 -0.48 8.71
C PRO A 39 1.06 -0.45 10.01
N PRO A 40 2.09 -1.31 10.13
CA PRO A 40 2.92 -1.36 11.32
C PRO A 40 3.48 0.01 11.71
N ALA A 41 3.41 0.35 13.00
CA ALA A 41 3.97 1.56 13.57
C ALA A 41 3.49 2.90 12.98
N SER A 42 2.29 2.90 12.37
CA SER A 42 1.56 4.10 11.95
C SER A 42 0.19 4.17 12.64
N ASP A 43 -0.22 5.37 13.03
CA ASP A 43 -1.58 5.65 13.45
C ASP A 43 -2.51 5.87 12.24
N ARG A 44 -3.83 5.79 12.47
CA ARG A 44 -4.85 5.86 11.41
C ARG A 44 -4.90 7.24 10.74
N LEU A 45 -4.67 8.31 11.49
CA LEU A 45 -4.75 9.66 10.94
C LEU A 45 -3.59 9.93 9.97
N SER A 46 -2.37 9.58 10.38
CA SER A 46 -1.18 9.68 9.53
C SER A 46 -1.30 8.80 8.28
N PHE A 47 -1.72 7.55 8.43
CA PHE A 47 -1.94 6.65 7.30
C PHE A 47 -2.97 7.21 6.30
N LEU A 48 -4.13 7.66 6.77
CA LEU A 48 -5.16 8.26 5.89
C LEU A 48 -4.68 9.56 5.24
N ALA A 49 -3.81 10.34 5.90
CA ALA A 49 -3.20 11.53 5.31
C ALA A 49 -2.26 11.16 4.15
N GLU A 50 -1.44 10.13 4.32
CA GLU A 50 -0.53 9.62 3.28
C GLU A 50 -1.31 9.04 2.10
N VAL A 51 -2.31 8.19 2.35
CA VAL A 51 -3.21 7.66 1.31
C VAL A 51 -3.81 8.80 0.49
N ARG A 52 -4.35 9.83 1.16
CA ARG A 52 -4.94 10.99 0.49
C ARG A 52 -3.90 11.75 -0.34
N TYR A 53 -2.71 11.97 0.21
CA TYR A 53 -1.64 12.69 -0.49
C TYR A 53 -1.18 11.96 -1.74
N LEU A 54 -0.92 10.65 -1.64
CA LEU A 54 -0.44 9.82 -2.75
C LEU A 54 -1.47 9.66 -3.86
N SER A 55 -2.75 9.53 -3.50
CA SER A 55 -3.85 9.41 -4.47
C SER A 55 -4.43 10.75 -4.93
N GLN A 56 -3.96 11.86 -4.36
CA GLN A 56 -4.51 13.21 -4.56
C GLN A 56 -6.03 13.29 -4.27
N TYR A 57 -6.52 12.48 -3.33
CA TYR A 57 -7.94 12.41 -3.01
C TYR A 57 -8.42 13.68 -2.28
N PRO A 58 -9.65 14.16 -2.49
CA PRO A 58 -10.15 15.32 -1.76
C PRO A 58 -10.33 15.05 -0.26
N PRO A 59 -10.22 16.06 0.61
CA PRO A 59 -10.38 15.89 2.07
C PRO A 59 -11.81 15.49 2.46
N ARG A 60 -12.81 15.89 1.66
CA ARG A 60 -14.21 15.49 1.83
C ARG A 60 -14.75 14.99 0.50
N PHE A 61 -15.59 13.98 0.54
CA PHE A 61 -16.21 13.39 -0.64
C PHE A 61 -17.67 13.04 -0.41
N SER A 62 -18.45 12.93 -1.48
CA SER A 62 -19.86 12.55 -1.39
C SER A 62 -20.01 11.05 -1.28
N ILE A 63 -20.77 10.59 -0.27
CA ILE A 63 -21.03 9.15 -0.14
C ILE A 63 -22.09 8.60 -1.09
N LEU A 64 -22.75 9.50 -1.82
CA LEU A 64 -23.73 9.14 -2.85
C LEU A 64 -23.08 9.00 -4.23
N SER A 65 -21.75 9.17 -4.33
CA SER A 65 -21.05 8.99 -5.59
C SER A 65 -21.19 7.53 -6.04
N PRO A 66 -21.67 7.26 -7.26
CA PRO A 66 -21.90 5.89 -7.74
C PRO A 66 -20.60 5.10 -7.89
N ASP A 67 -19.48 5.78 -8.06
CA ASP A 67 -18.13 5.24 -8.21
C ASP A 67 -17.31 5.22 -6.90
N LEU A 68 -17.91 5.60 -5.76
CA LEU A 68 -17.16 5.81 -4.52
C LEU A 68 -16.36 4.58 -4.07
N ALA A 69 -16.95 3.39 -4.17
CA ALA A 69 -16.26 2.18 -3.73
C ALA A 69 -15.01 1.91 -4.60
N GLU A 70 -15.10 2.17 -5.90
CA GLU A 70 -13.98 2.02 -6.83
C GLU A 70 -12.91 3.09 -6.60
N SER A 71 -13.33 4.34 -6.44
CA SER A 71 -12.41 5.45 -6.20
C SER A 71 -11.64 5.28 -4.88
N LEU A 72 -12.30 4.83 -3.81
CA LEU A 72 -11.63 4.51 -2.55
C LEU A 72 -10.68 3.33 -2.71
N ARG A 73 -11.08 2.27 -3.43
CA ARG A 73 -10.20 1.13 -3.67
C ARG A 73 -8.91 1.56 -4.38
N ALA A 74 -9.02 2.37 -5.42
CA ALA A 74 -7.87 2.92 -6.14
C ALA A 74 -7.00 3.81 -5.24
N ALA A 75 -7.62 4.64 -4.40
CA ALA A 75 -6.91 5.51 -3.47
C ALA A 75 -6.10 4.70 -2.44
N PHE A 76 -6.70 3.70 -1.79
CA PHE A 76 -5.98 2.87 -0.82
C PHE A 76 -4.91 1.99 -1.48
N ALA A 77 -5.16 1.48 -2.68
CA ALA A 77 -4.20 0.67 -3.43
C ALA A 77 -2.95 1.47 -3.88
N SER A 78 -3.02 2.80 -3.93
CA SER A 78 -1.86 3.64 -4.26
C SER A 78 -0.82 3.70 -3.13
N HIS A 79 -1.18 3.26 -1.92
CA HIS A 79 -0.28 3.33 -0.78
C HIS A 79 0.68 2.11 -0.75
N PRO A 80 2.01 2.30 -0.74
CA PRO A 80 2.96 1.20 -0.88
C PRO A 80 2.85 0.07 0.14
N TRP A 81 2.43 0.35 1.38
CA TRP A 81 2.20 -0.68 2.40
C TRP A 81 0.99 -1.59 2.10
N VAL A 82 0.04 -1.15 1.27
CA VAL A 82 -1.17 -1.91 0.95
C VAL A 82 -0.80 -2.96 -0.10
N ALA A 83 -0.95 -4.23 0.27
CA ALA A 83 -0.84 -5.34 -0.67
C ALA A 83 -2.14 -5.51 -1.46
N GLU A 84 -3.28 -5.31 -0.80
CA GLU A 84 -4.60 -5.55 -1.36
C GLU A 84 -5.68 -4.79 -0.58
N VAL A 85 -6.67 -4.28 -1.30
CA VAL A 85 -7.91 -3.74 -0.72
C VAL A 85 -8.98 -4.82 -0.85
N ARG A 86 -9.35 -5.44 0.27
CA ARG A 86 -10.24 -6.60 0.29
C ARG A 86 -11.69 -6.22 0.09
N SER A 87 -12.14 -5.16 0.75
CA SER A 87 -13.50 -4.67 0.61
C SER A 87 -13.61 -3.18 0.97
N VAL A 88 -14.62 -2.53 0.40
CA VAL A 88 -15.04 -1.18 0.76
C VAL A 88 -16.53 -1.26 1.08
N THR A 89 -16.90 -1.03 2.33
CA THR A 89 -18.27 -1.11 2.81
C THR A 89 -18.75 0.28 3.22
N ILE A 90 -19.90 0.70 2.68
CA ILE A 90 -20.54 1.98 2.99
C ILE A 90 -21.84 1.68 3.73
N ALA A 91 -21.85 1.92 5.04
CA ALA A 91 -23.03 1.71 5.86
C ALA A 91 -24.09 2.77 5.53
N SER A 92 -25.29 2.31 5.16
CA SER A 92 -26.44 3.19 4.90
C SER A 92 -27.12 3.69 6.17
N ALA A 93 -26.82 3.08 7.33
CA ALA A 93 -27.34 3.49 8.63
C ALA A 93 -26.74 4.83 9.09
N LEU A 94 -27.44 5.51 9.99
CA LEU A 94 -26.94 6.72 10.66
C LEU A 94 -26.34 6.35 12.03
N PRO A 95 -25.14 6.83 12.38
CA PRO A 95 -24.25 7.65 11.56
C PRO A 95 -23.66 6.86 10.39
N ARG A 96 -23.53 7.52 9.23
CA ARG A 96 -22.91 6.92 8.03
C ARG A 96 -21.47 6.53 8.36
N GLN A 97 -21.07 5.33 7.97
CA GLN A 97 -19.72 4.82 8.19
C GLN A 97 -19.17 4.28 6.87
N VAL A 98 -17.89 4.52 6.63
CA VAL A 98 -17.14 3.94 5.53
C VAL A 98 -16.04 3.09 6.16
N HIS A 99 -16.08 1.79 5.88
CA HIS A 99 -15.08 0.83 6.33
C HIS A 99 -14.31 0.29 5.14
N VAL A 100 -12.98 0.25 5.24
CA VAL A 100 -12.10 -0.34 4.23
C VAL A 100 -11.27 -1.44 4.87
N ASP A 101 -11.46 -2.66 4.39
CA ASP A 101 -10.65 -3.80 4.79
C ASP A 101 -9.40 -3.90 3.90
N LEU A 102 -8.23 -3.99 4.52
CA LEU A 102 -6.93 -3.92 3.87
C LEU A 102 -6.06 -5.10 4.29
N ARG A 103 -5.33 -5.67 3.33
CA ARG A 103 -4.18 -6.53 3.60
C ARG A 103 -2.91 -5.72 3.39
N PHE A 104 -2.08 -5.64 4.42
CA PHE A 104 -0.76 -5.00 4.33
C PHE A 104 0.30 -5.98 3.85
N ARG A 105 1.34 -5.43 3.23
CA ARG A 105 2.57 -6.16 2.87
C ARG A 105 3.30 -6.57 4.15
N THR A 106 3.85 -7.77 4.12
CA THR A 106 4.71 -8.27 5.21
C THR A 106 6.17 -8.05 4.80
N PRO A 107 6.96 -7.32 5.61
CA PRO A 107 8.39 -7.21 5.37
C PRO A 107 9.06 -8.56 5.61
N VAL A 108 9.91 -8.97 4.68
CA VAL A 108 10.64 -10.25 4.77
C VAL A 108 12.15 -10.07 4.74
N LEU A 109 12.63 -8.93 4.23
CA LEU A 109 14.04 -8.63 4.17
C LEU A 109 14.29 -7.17 4.55
N GLN A 110 15.14 -6.98 5.55
CA GLN A 110 15.73 -5.70 5.92
C GLN A 110 17.09 -5.57 5.23
N VAL A 111 17.23 -4.57 4.36
CA VAL A 111 18.48 -4.23 3.71
C VAL A 111 19.18 -3.16 4.54
N THR A 112 20.25 -3.56 5.22
CA THR A 112 21.17 -2.65 5.92
C THR A 112 22.22 -2.17 4.93
N LEU A 113 22.16 -0.87 4.66
CA LEU A 113 22.97 -0.17 3.69
C LEU A 113 24.25 0.36 4.31
N VAL A 114 25.24 0.68 3.48
CA VAL A 114 26.48 1.32 3.94
C VAL A 114 26.22 2.74 4.48
N GLN A 115 25.20 3.41 3.95
CA GLN A 115 24.77 4.75 4.33
C GLN A 115 23.25 4.87 4.30
N GLY A 116 22.71 5.70 5.20
CA GLY A 116 21.26 5.93 5.32
C GLY A 116 20.54 4.93 6.23
N PRO A 117 19.23 5.13 6.45
CA PRO A 117 18.44 4.23 7.26
C PRO A 117 18.28 2.87 6.57
N PRO A 118 18.06 1.79 7.34
CA PRO A 118 17.68 0.50 6.77
C PRO A 118 16.41 0.64 5.92
N ARG A 119 16.31 -0.23 4.90
CA ARG A 119 15.14 -0.30 4.01
C ARG A 119 14.53 -1.69 4.10
N TRP A 120 13.23 -1.78 3.93
CA TRP A 120 12.51 -3.05 3.94
C TRP A 120 11.92 -3.34 2.57
N VAL A 121 11.91 -4.62 2.24
CA VAL A 121 11.20 -5.14 1.08
C VAL A 121 10.29 -6.29 1.51
N ASP A 122 9.18 -6.45 0.79
CA ASP A 122 8.31 -7.62 0.91
C ASP A 122 8.83 -8.82 0.10
N GLU A 123 8.07 -9.90 0.10
CA GLU A 123 8.42 -11.14 -0.59
C GLU A 123 8.50 -10.99 -2.13
N GLN A 124 7.88 -9.96 -2.71
CA GLN A 124 7.97 -9.62 -4.13
C GLN A 124 9.13 -8.64 -4.42
N GLY A 125 9.88 -8.23 -3.40
CA GLY A 125 10.95 -7.25 -3.53
C GLY A 125 10.45 -5.81 -3.66
N ILE A 126 9.19 -5.54 -3.29
CA ILE A 126 8.63 -4.19 -3.29
C ILE A 126 9.23 -3.40 -2.11
N LEU A 127 9.82 -2.25 -2.42
CA LEU A 127 10.40 -1.33 -1.45
C LEU A 127 9.30 -0.69 -0.60
N LEU A 128 9.35 -0.94 0.71
CA LEU A 128 8.37 -0.41 1.65
C LEU A 128 8.77 1.01 2.10
N PRO A 129 7.79 1.89 2.40
CA PRO A 129 8.04 3.19 3.01
C PRO A 129 8.80 3.03 4.32
N PRO A 130 9.70 3.97 4.65
CA PRO A 130 10.32 4.00 5.96
C PRO A 130 9.23 4.17 7.03
N LEU A 131 9.44 3.53 8.19
CA LEU A 131 8.58 3.73 9.33
C LEU A 131 9.03 4.95 10.14
N ASN A 132 8.07 5.74 10.63
CA ASN A 132 8.33 6.87 11.53
C ASN A 132 8.80 6.40 12.92
N SER A 133 8.40 5.19 13.31
CA SER A 133 8.84 4.52 14.53
C SER A 133 8.92 3.02 14.27
N TYR A 134 9.79 2.30 15.00
CA TYR A 134 9.86 0.84 14.90
C TYR A 134 9.18 0.22 16.11
N PRO A 135 8.44 -0.89 15.94
CA PRO A 135 7.93 -1.65 17.07
C PRO A 135 9.10 -2.04 17.99
N SER A 136 8.88 -2.04 19.32
CA SER A 136 9.93 -2.37 20.30
C SER A 136 10.52 -3.79 20.12
N GLY A 137 9.78 -4.70 19.48
CA GLY A 137 10.23 -6.05 19.11
C GLY A 137 10.94 -6.14 17.75
N GLY A 138 11.15 -5.02 17.06
CA GLY A 138 11.68 -4.98 15.70
C GLY A 138 10.62 -5.30 14.65
N MET A 139 11.04 -5.25 13.38
CA MET A 139 10.24 -5.67 12.24
C MET A 139 10.59 -7.12 11.86
N PRO A 140 9.63 -7.90 11.35
CA PRO A 140 9.92 -9.24 10.86
C PRO A 140 10.83 -9.20 9.63
N GLY A 141 11.54 -10.31 9.40
CA GLY A 141 12.37 -10.52 8.22
C GLY A 141 13.84 -10.78 8.54
N ALA A 142 14.54 -11.30 7.54
CA ALA A 142 15.98 -11.52 7.61
C ALA A 142 16.74 -10.19 7.41
N VAL A 143 17.96 -10.11 7.94
CA VAL A 143 18.82 -8.94 7.75
C VAL A 143 19.87 -9.21 6.67
N LEU A 144 19.84 -8.45 5.58
CA LEU A 144 20.93 -8.39 4.60
C LEU A 144 21.88 -7.25 4.97
N ARG A 145 23.15 -7.56 5.17
CA ARG A 145 24.22 -6.55 5.24
C ARG A 145 24.87 -6.43 3.87
N THR A 146 24.84 -5.24 3.30
CA THR A 146 25.34 -5.01 1.94
C THR A 146 26.04 -3.66 1.81
N PRO A 147 27.14 -3.56 1.04
CA PRO A 147 27.82 -2.29 0.79
C PRO A 147 27.05 -1.39 -0.20
N ARG A 148 25.82 -1.75 -0.59
CA ARG A 148 24.99 -0.98 -1.52
C ARG A 148 24.55 0.35 -0.90
N LEU A 149 24.38 1.33 -1.78
CA LEU A 149 23.76 2.61 -1.46
C LEU A 149 22.21 2.46 -1.45
N PRO A 150 21.49 3.41 -0.81
CA PRO A 150 20.04 3.46 -0.90
C PRO A 150 19.57 3.48 -2.35
N PRO A 151 18.44 2.82 -2.67
CA PRO A 151 17.92 2.82 -4.01
C PRO A 151 17.29 4.18 -4.32
N ASP A 152 17.55 4.70 -5.52
CA ASP A 152 16.93 5.93 -6.03
C ASP A 152 15.58 5.62 -6.71
N ILE A 153 14.72 4.88 -6.01
CA ILE A 153 13.37 4.53 -6.46
C ILE A 153 12.34 4.90 -5.39
N PRO A 154 11.12 5.31 -5.78
CA PRO A 154 10.06 5.54 -4.82
C PRO A 154 9.61 4.22 -4.16
N ALA A 155 9.10 4.33 -2.93
CA ALA A 155 8.44 3.20 -2.27
C ALA A 155 7.25 2.69 -3.10
N GLY A 156 6.96 1.40 -3.01
CA GLY A 156 5.94 0.72 -3.82
C GLY A 156 6.46 0.19 -5.15
N ARG A 157 7.71 0.48 -5.51
CA ARG A 157 8.41 -0.10 -6.67
C ARG A 157 9.25 -1.30 -6.25
N GLN A 158 9.43 -2.24 -7.17
CA GLN A 158 10.35 -3.35 -6.98
C GLN A 158 11.79 -2.85 -6.96
N TRP A 159 12.58 -3.34 -6.00
CA TRP A 159 14.01 -3.07 -5.95
C TRP A 159 14.75 -4.10 -6.80
N GLU A 160 15.07 -3.70 -8.03
CA GLU A 160 15.67 -4.57 -9.05
C GLU A 160 17.17 -4.84 -8.85
N ASP A 161 17.74 -4.56 -7.66
CA ASP A 161 19.15 -4.84 -7.40
C ASP A 161 19.38 -6.37 -7.37
N PRO A 162 20.29 -6.90 -8.21
CA PRO A 162 20.53 -8.34 -8.31
C PRO A 162 20.85 -9.02 -6.97
N ILE A 163 21.57 -8.33 -6.08
CA ILE A 163 21.94 -8.85 -4.75
C ILE A 163 20.71 -8.88 -3.84
N VAL A 164 19.84 -7.87 -3.91
CA VAL A 164 18.59 -7.84 -3.13
C VAL A 164 17.64 -8.94 -3.60
N LEU A 165 17.47 -9.12 -4.91
CA LEU A 165 16.63 -10.17 -5.49
C LEU A 165 17.16 -11.58 -5.16
N GLN A 166 18.47 -11.79 -5.23
CA GLN A 166 19.08 -13.06 -4.84
C GLN A 166 18.95 -13.31 -3.34
N ALA A 167 19.14 -12.29 -2.49
CA ALA A 167 18.90 -12.41 -1.05
C ALA A 167 17.45 -12.80 -0.75
N LEU A 168 16.47 -12.22 -1.44
CA LEU A 168 15.06 -12.59 -1.31
C LEU A 168 14.81 -14.06 -1.65
N ALA A 169 15.39 -14.55 -2.75
CA ALA A 169 15.29 -15.96 -3.11
C ALA A 169 15.89 -16.88 -2.02
N LEU A 170 17.02 -16.48 -1.42
CA LEU A 170 17.63 -17.21 -0.30
C LEU A 170 16.78 -17.13 0.98
N VAL A 171 16.11 -16.00 1.24
CA VAL A 171 15.16 -15.86 2.35
C VAL A 171 14.00 -16.83 2.21
N GLN A 172 13.42 -16.92 1.01
CA GLN A 172 12.33 -17.86 0.73
C GLN A 172 12.76 -19.32 0.86
N ALA A 173 13.97 -19.65 0.40
CA ALA A 173 14.47 -21.02 0.37
C ALA A 173 14.95 -21.53 1.74
N TYR A 174 15.62 -20.69 2.54
CA TYR A 174 16.34 -21.12 3.75
C TYR A 174 15.84 -20.49 5.05
N GLN A 175 14.99 -19.47 4.99
CA GLN A 175 14.51 -18.71 6.15
C GLN A 175 15.64 -18.32 7.14
N PRO A 176 16.77 -17.77 6.63
CA PRO A 176 17.87 -17.36 7.49
C PRO A 176 17.45 -16.16 8.33
N ARG A 177 18.12 -15.98 9.47
CA ARG A 177 17.98 -14.77 10.29
C ARG A 177 18.80 -13.61 9.73
N GLN A 178 19.98 -13.91 9.18
CA GLN A 178 20.88 -12.92 8.59
C GLN A 178 21.57 -13.48 7.35
N LEU A 179 21.83 -12.62 6.37
CA LEU A 179 22.58 -12.92 5.17
C LEU A 179 23.67 -11.86 4.95
N GLU A 180 24.80 -12.30 4.44
CA GLU A 180 25.88 -11.42 4.00
C GLU A 180 26.43 -11.90 2.64
N TYR A 181 26.68 -10.95 1.75
CA TYR A 181 27.31 -11.22 0.45
C TYR A 181 28.81 -10.91 0.54
N ARG A 182 29.66 -11.94 0.45
CA ARG A 182 31.12 -11.84 0.52
C ARG A 182 31.76 -12.51 -0.68
N GLN A 183 32.65 -11.81 -1.39
CA GLN A 183 33.58 -12.40 -2.38
C GLN A 183 32.96 -13.54 -3.24
N GLN A 184 31.79 -13.32 -3.85
CA GLN A 184 31.07 -14.27 -4.71
C GLN A 184 30.43 -15.49 -4.01
N HIS A 185 30.22 -15.44 -2.70
CA HIS A 185 29.41 -16.39 -1.96
C HIS A 185 28.49 -15.69 -0.96
N TRP A 186 27.45 -16.41 -0.56
CA TRP A 186 26.50 -16.03 0.45
C TRP A 186 26.85 -16.75 1.76
N GLU A 187 26.84 -16.00 2.85
CA GLU A 187 26.87 -16.54 4.20
C GLU A 187 25.48 -16.34 4.81
N LEU A 188 24.85 -17.45 5.17
CA LEU A 188 23.51 -17.49 5.75
C LEU A 188 23.61 -17.93 7.20
N ILE A 189 23.17 -17.07 8.12
CA ILE A 189 23.04 -17.43 9.54
C ILE A 189 21.59 -17.85 9.76
N LEU A 190 21.37 -19.13 10.04
CA LEU A 190 20.05 -19.70 10.30
C LEU A 190 19.54 -19.33 11.70
N ALA A 191 18.25 -19.58 11.95
CA ALA A 191 17.61 -19.30 13.23
C ALA A 191 18.26 -20.04 14.42
N ASP A 192 18.82 -21.22 14.17
CA ASP A 192 19.53 -22.06 15.16
C ASP A 192 21.02 -21.70 15.32
N GLY A 193 21.50 -20.66 14.61
CA GLY A 193 22.88 -20.20 14.66
C GLY A 193 23.84 -20.94 13.73
N ARG A 194 23.39 -21.96 12.98
CA ARG A 194 24.22 -22.60 11.95
C ARG A 194 24.52 -21.63 10.81
N ILE A 195 25.72 -21.78 10.25
CA ILE A 195 26.18 -21.00 9.10
C ILE A 195 26.15 -21.90 7.86
N LEU A 196 25.48 -21.44 6.81
CA LEU A 196 25.49 -22.06 5.49
C LEU A 196 26.21 -21.16 4.50
N HIS A 197 27.15 -21.75 3.75
CA HIS A 197 27.79 -21.10 2.62
C HIS A 197 27.09 -21.52 1.33
N VAL A 198 26.57 -20.57 0.58
CA VAL A 198 25.91 -20.81 -0.71
C VAL A 198 26.67 -20.07 -1.79
N ALA A 199 27.07 -20.77 -2.85
CA ALA A 199 27.74 -20.11 -3.97
C ALA A 199 26.82 -19.05 -4.60
N ALA A 200 27.34 -17.86 -4.91
CA ALA A 200 26.58 -16.90 -5.69
C ALA A 200 26.44 -17.46 -7.11
N ARG A 201 25.21 -17.80 -7.51
CA ARG A 201 24.96 -18.03 -8.93
C ARG A 201 25.18 -16.72 -9.67
N THR A 202 25.98 -16.76 -10.74
CA THR A 202 26.03 -15.68 -11.72
C THR A 202 24.61 -15.44 -12.24
N LEU A 203 24.15 -14.20 -12.12
CA LEU A 203 22.95 -13.73 -12.78
C LEU A 203 23.41 -13.31 -14.18
N ASP A 204 23.35 -14.24 -15.12
CA ASP A 204 23.58 -13.99 -16.55
C ASP A 204 22.40 -13.21 -17.16
#